data_AF-X1G0P1-F1
#
_entry.id   AF-X1G0P1-F1
#
_cell.length_a   1.000
_cell.length_b   1.000
_cell.length_c   1.000
_cell.angle_alpha   90.00
_cell.angle_beta   90.00
_cell.angle_gamma   90.00
#
_symmetry.space_group_name_H-M   'P 1'
#
loop_
_entity.id
_entity.type
_entity.pdbx_description
1 polymer ?
#
loop_
_entity_poly.entity_id
_entity_poly.type
_entity_poly.pdbx_seq_one_letter_code
_entity_poly.pdbx_strand_id
1 'polypeptide(L)'
;MEDINKAKQKIEELGKVINYHNYRYYVLDSPEISDAEYDELMRELKQLEAQHPELITPDSPTQRIGAPPVEAFGVVEHPEPLLSLANAFSYEEMATWYRRATNLLEGRRFDLVCEPKVDGLAVALTYVDGLLVTGATRGDGYRGENITQNLRTIRSIPLSVPKEAPPKFEVRGEVYLPKEGFRKLNERRAEEGLPVFANPRNAAAGSVRQLDSSITARRPLDIFIYGLGPVEGKAVPDSHWEIMQWLKSLGFKINPDIALCRTIDEAEEYHRGWV
;
A
#
# COMPACT_ATOMS: atom_id res chain seq x y z
N MET A 1 21.13 9.51 -32.04
CA MET A 1 21.85 9.06 -30.82
C MET A 1 21.92 10.16 -29.77
N GLU A 2 22.22 11.41 -30.11
CA GLU A 2 22.22 12.49 -29.10
C GLU A 2 20.80 12.85 -28.62
N ASP A 3 19.82 12.82 -29.54
CA ASP A 3 18.41 13.13 -29.25
C ASP A 3 17.73 12.10 -28.33
N ILE A 4 17.89 10.80 -28.62
CA ILE A 4 17.35 9.71 -27.79
C ILE A 4 17.96 9.67 -26.38
N ASN A 5 19.23 10.05 -26.22
CA ASN A 5 19.86 10.15 -24.90
C ASN A 5 19.30 11.33 -24.08
N LYS A 6 19.02 12.47 -24.73
CA LYS A 6 18.35 13.61 -24.09
C LYS A 6 16.91 13.26 -23.70
N ALA A 7 16.17 12.61 -24.59
CA ALA A 7 14.82 12.11 -24.29
C ALA A 7 14.83 11.15 -23.10
N LYS A 8 15.77 10.20 -23.08
CA LYS A 8 15.94 9.26 -21.95
C LYS A 8 16.19 9.98 -20.64
N GLN A 9 17.14 10.93 -20.60
CA GLN A 9 17.43 11.70 -19.39
C GLN A 9 16.20 12.49 -18.92
N LYS A 10 15.47 13.09 -19.85
CA LYS A 10 14.27 13.87 -19.53
C LYS A 10 13.12 12.99 -19.02
N ILE A 11 12.90 11.82 -19.61
CA ILE A 11 11.92 10.82 -19.14
C ILE A 11 12.28 10.37 -17.72
N GLU A 12 13.56 10.06 -17.46
CA GLU A 12 14.03 9.66 -16.12
C GLU A 12 13.84 10.78 -15.08
N GLU A 13 14.10 12.04 -15.46
CA GLU A 13 13.90 13.21 -14.59
C GLU A 13 12.42 13.44 -14.29
N LEU A 14 11.57 13.46 -15.32
CA LEU A 14 10.12 13.62 -15.15
C LEU A 14 9.54 12.50 -14.29
N GLY A 15 9.94 11.25 -14.54
CA GLY A 15 9.54 10.11 -13.73
C GLY A 15 9.87 10.30 -12.25
N LYS A 16 11.09 10.76 -11.93
CA LYS A 16 11.51 11.06 -10.54
C LYS A 16 10.69 12.19 -9.93
N VAL A 17 10.51 13.31 -10.64
CA VAL A 17 9.76 14.48 -10.14
C VAL A 17 8.29 14.12 -9.89
N ILE A 18 7.66 13.42 -10.83
CA ILE A 18 6.26 12.97 -10.69
C ILE A 18 6.12 12.00 -9.52
N ASN A 19 7.03 11.03 -9.37
CA ASN A 19 7.00 10.09 -8.25
C ASN A 19 7.23 10.80 -6.91
N TYR A 20 8.10 11.79 -6.86
CA TYR A 20 8.29 12.64 -5.68
C TYR A 20 6.99 13.37 -5.31
N HIS A 21 6.33 14.02 -6.25
CA HIS A 21 5.06 14.71 -5.97
C HIS A 21 3.92 13.75 -5.64
N ASN A 22 3.88 12.55 -6.23
CA ASN A 22 2.97 11.49 -5.83
C ASN A 22 3.19 11.09 -4.36
N TYR A 23 4.45 10.95 -3.92
CA TYR A 23 4.77 10.66 -2.53
C TYR A 23 4.32 11.81 -1.61
N ARG A 24 4.65 13.06 -1.94
CA ARG A 24 4.23 14.25 -1.17
C ARG A 24 2.70 14.33 -1.03
N TYR A 25 1.97 14.10 -2.11
CA TYR A 25 0.51 14.17 -2.14
C TYR A 25 -0.15 12.97 -1.45
N TYR A 26 0.12 11.75 -1.94
CA TYR A 26 -0.64 10.57 -1.54
C TYR A 26 -0.14 9.91 -0.25
N VAL A 27 1.12 10.12 0.12
CA VAL A 27 1.74 9.48 1.29
C VAL A 27 1.92 10.46 2.44
N LEU A 28 2.47 11.65 2.17
CA LEU A 28 2.75 12.64 3.22
C LEU A 28 1.61 13.63 3.47
N ASP A 29 0.58 13.66 2.62
CA ASP A 29 -0.51 14.64 2.68
C ASP A 29 0.00 16.10 2.76
N SER A 30 1.06 16.38 2.00
CA SER A 30 1.79 17.65 2.01
C SER A 30 2.23 18.02 0.59
N PRO A 31 1.29 18.30 -0.33
CA PRO A 31 1.59 18.64 -1.72
C PRO A 31 2.35 19.96 -1.82
N GLU A 32 3.25 20.04 -2.81
CA GLU A 32 4.08 21.22 -3.06
C GLU A 32 3.74 21.95 -4.36
N ILE A 33 3.07 21.26 -5.27
CA ILE A 33 2.62 21.78 -6.56
C ILE A 33 1.11 21.61 -6.67
N SER A 34 0.48 22.45 -7.48
CA SER A 34 -0.94 22.34 -7.81
C SER A 34 -1.24 21.13 -8.71
N ASP A 35 -2.50 20.71 -8.72
CA ASP A 35 -2.97 19.64 -9.61
C ASP A 35 -2.71 19.98 -11.10
N ALA A 36 -2.79 21.26 -11.47
CA ALA A 36 -2.54 21.72 -12.84
C ALA A 36 -1.06 21.56 -13.25
N GLU A 37 -0.13 21.90 -12.36
CA GLU A 37 1.31 21.70 -12.59
C GLU A 37 1.66 20.20 -12.68
N TYR A 38 1.05 19.38 -11.81
CA TYR A 38 1.20 17.92 -11.89
C TYR A 38 0.69 17.36 -13.22
N ASP A 39 -0.47 17.81 -13.68
CA ASP A 39 -1.05 17.38 -14.95
C ASP A 39 -0.19 17.78 -16.16
N GLU A 40 0.51 18.91 -16.10
CA GLU A 40 1.48 19.32 -17.11
C GLU A 40 2.68 18.37 -17.16
N LEU A 41 3.29 18.05 -16.02
CA LEU A 41 4.39 17.08 -15.93
C LEU A 41 3.98 15.70 -16.48
N MET A 42 2.80 15.21 -16.09
CA MET A 42 2.26 13.94 -16.57
C MET A 42 2.00 13.95 -18.08
N ARG A 43 1.57 15.08 -18.65
CA ARG A 43 1.32 15.23 -20.08
C ARG A 43 2.64 15.23 -20.86
N GLU A 44 3.64 15.95 -20.36
CA GLU A 44 4.98 15.97 -20.95
C GLU A 44 5.59 14.57 -20.98
N LEU A 45 5.55 13.84 -19.86
CA LEU A 45 6.06 12.48 -19.77
C LEU A 45 5.36 11.55 -20.79
N LYS A 46 4.03 11.59 -20.85
CA LYS A 46 3.24 10.80 -21.82
C LYS A 46 3.61 11.12 -23.27
N GLN A 47 3.85 12.38 -23.58
CA GLN A 47 4.21 12.81 -24.93
C GLN A 47 5.59 12.27 -25.32
N LEU A 48 6.57 12.36 -24.43
CA LEU A 48 7.92 11.84 -24.66
C LEU A 48 7.92 10.32 -24.82
N GLU A 49 7.19 9.60 -23.98
CA GLU A 49 7.05 8.15 -24.09
C GLU A 49 6.31 7.71 -25.37
N ALA A 50 5.34 8.49 -25.84
CA ALA A 50 4.69 8.24 -27.13
C ALA A 50 5.62 8.46 -28.33
N GLN A 51 6.55 9.41 -28.22
CA GLN A 51 7.58 9.68 -29.24
C GLN A 51 8.73 8.66 -29.21
N HIS A 52 9.02 8.11 -28.03
CA HIS A 52 10.08 7.13 -27.80
C HIS A 52 9.56 5.89 -27.05
N PRO A 53 8.74 5.04 -27.70
CA PRO A 53 8.17 3.85 -27.05
C PRO A 53 9.23 2.88 -26.49
N GLU A 54 10.43 2.86 -27.07
CA GLU A 54 11.58 2.07 -26.63
C GLU A 54 12.15 2.49 -25.27
N LEU A 55 11.78 3.66 -24.76
CA LEU A 55 12.23 4.21 -23.47
C LEU A 55 11.23 4.00 -22.33
N ILE A 56 10.05 3.43 -22.60
CA ILE A 56 9.03 3.18 -21.57
C ILE A 56 9.52 2.11 -20.59
N THR A 57 9.49 2.43 -19.29
CA THR A 57 9.86 1.50 -18.22
C THR A 57 8.61 0.98 -17.47
N PRO A 58 8.65 -0.26 -16.91
CA PRO A 58 7.52 -0.83 -16.18
C PRO A 58 7.09 -0.04 -14.92
N ASP A 59 7.96 0.81 -14.39
CA ASP A 59 7.72 1.64 -13.20
C ASP A 59 7.39 3.10 -13.52
N SER A 60 7.30 3.45 -14.81
CA SER A 60 6.90 4.80 -15.19
C SER A 60 5.52 5.16 -14.62
N PRO A 61 5.33 6.39 -14.10
CA PRO A 61 4.03 6.87 -13.61
C PRO A 61 2.86 6.72 -14.59
N THR A 62 3.14 6.65 -15.89
CA THR A 62 2.13 6.49 -16.95
C THR A 62 1.64 5.04 -17.07
N GLN A 63 2.44 4.07 -16.62
CA GLN A 63 2.20 2.62 -16.75
C GLN A 63 1.37 2.04 -15.60
N ARG A 64 0.73 2.89 -14.78
CA ARG A 64 -0.20 2.44 -13.72
C ARG A 64 -1.48 1.83 -14.28
N ILE A 65 -1.90 2.24 -15.49
CA ILE A 65 -3.10 1.75 -16.18
C ILE A 65 -2.65 1.41 -17.60
N GLY A 66 -2.53 0.12 -17.92
CA GLY A 66 -2.01 -0.28 -19.23
C GLY A 66 -2.23 -1.75 -19.61
N ALA A 67 -2.53 -2.61 -18.64
CA ALA A 67 -2.88 -4.00 -18.93
C ALA A 67 -4.34 -4.12 -19.41
N PRO A 68 -4.62 -4.96 -20.43
CA PRO A 68 -5.98 -5.29 -20.80
C PRO A 68 -6.72 -5.99 -19.65
N PRO A 69 -8.07 -5.97 -19.64
CA PRO A 69 -8.85 -6.73 -18.67
C PRO A 69 -8.44 -8.21 -18.66
N VAL A 70 -8.37 -8.80 -17.47
CA VAL A 70 -8.10 -10.24 -17.31
C VAL A 70 -9.42 -11.02 -17.32
N GLU A 71 -9.41 -12.25 -17.81
CA GLU A 71 -10.60 -13.12 -17.75
C GLU A 71 -10.86 -13.62 -16.34
N ALA A 72 -9.80 -13.88 -15.58
CA ALA A 72 -9.84 -14.32 -14.19
C ALA A 72 -8.53 -13.94 -13.47
N PHE A 73 -8.57 -13.88 -12.13
CA PHE A 73 -7.36 -13.72 -11.33
C PHE A 73 -6.60 -15.05 -11.23
N GLY A 74 -5.29 -15.00 -11.46
CA GLY A 74 -4.40 -16.11 -11.14
C GLY A 74 -4.26 -16.32 -9.63
N VAL A 75 -3.71 -17.46 -9.23
CA VAL A 75 -3.41 -17.76 -7.82
C VAL A 75 -1.95 -17.42 -7.52
N VAL A 76 -1.70 -16.80 -6.37
CA VAL A 76 -0.37 -16.56 -5.81
C VAL A 76 -0.26 -17.35 -4.52
N GLU A 77 0.79 -18.14 -4.38
CA GLU A 77 1.17 -18.73 -3.09
C GLU A 77 2.04 -17.73 -2.33
N HIS A 78 1.64 -17.43 -1.10
CA HIS A 78 2.41 -16.51 -0.24
C HIS A 78 3.66 -17.24 0.26
N PRO A 79 4.86 -16.62 0.20
CA PRO A 79 6.08 -17.30 0.65
C PRO A 79 6.06 -17.59 2.16
N GLU A 80 5.34 -16.76 2.92
CA GLU A 80 5.01 -16.99 4.32
C GLU A 80 3.51 -16.73 4.56
N PRO A 81 2.84 -17.46 5.47
CA PRO A 81 1.41 -17.27 5.70
C PRO A 81 1.04 -15.86 6.19
N LEU A 82 -0.03 -15.29 5.62
CA LEU A 82 -0.69 -14.06 6.09
C LEU A 82 -1.70 -14.41 7.20
N LEU A 83 -1.22 -14.38 8.44
CA LEU A 83 -1.97 -14.75 9.63
C LEU A 83 -3.15 -13.80 9.91
N SER A 84 -4.15 -14.31 10.63
CA SER A 84 -5.19 -13.51 11.28
C SER A 84 -4.73 -13.04 12.65
N LEU A 85 -5.37 -11.98 13.15
CA LEU A 85 -5.22 -11.53 14.53
C LEU A 85 -6.31 -12.15 15.42
N ALA A 86 -5.93 -12.51 16.65
CA ALA A 86 -6.90 -12.76 17.72
C ALA A 86 -7.50 -11.42 18.20
N ASN A 87 -8.71 -11.47 18.73
CA ASN A 87 -9.39 -10.28 19.26
C ASN A 87 -9.38 -10.29 20.78
N ALA A 88 -9.39 -9.10 21.37
CA ALA A 88 -9.74 -8.85 22.76
C ALA A 88 -10.84 -7.79 22.79
N PHE A 89 -11.86 -7.99 23.62
CA PHE A 89 -13.03 -7.11 23.73
C PHE A 89 -13.10 -6.38 25.08
N SER A 90 -12.14 -6.65 25.99
CA SER A 90 -11.99 -5.94 27.25
C SER A 90 -10.53 -5.79 27.65
N TYR A 91 -10.26 -4.87 28.57
CA TYR A 91 -8.92 -4.69 29.16
C TYR A 91 -8.44 -5.97 29.85
N GLU A 92 -9.32 -6.73 30.51
CA GLU A 92 -8.96 -7.98 31.19
C GLU A 92 -8.49 -9.05 30.20
N GLU A 93 -9.10 -9.15 29.02
CA GLU A 93 -8.67 -10.03 27.94
C GLU A 93 -7.29 -9.61 27.40
N MET A 94 -7.09 -8.30 27.16
CA MET A 94 -5.80 -7.76 26.74
C MET A 94 -4.70 -7.99 27.79
N ALA A 95 -5.00 -7.76 29.07
CA ALA A 95 -4.10 -8.01 30.20
C ALA A 95 -3.76 -9.51 30.34
N THR A 96 -4.72 -10.38 30.06
CA THR A 96 -4.49 -11.83 30.05
C THR A 96 -3.55 -12.23 28.91
N TRP A 97 -3.74 -11.67 27.71
CA TRP A 97 -2.82 -11.85 26.60
C TRP A 97 -1.41 -11.35 26.94
N TYR A 98 -1.28 -10.16 27.52
CA TYR A 98 0.01 -9.55 27.86
C TYR A 98 0.76 -10.36 28.93
N ARG A 99 0.06 -10.86 29.96
CA ARG A 99 0.64 -11.77 30.95
C ARG A 99 1.15 -13.06 30.30
N ARG A 100 0.38 -13.65 29.38
CA ARG A 100 0.79 -14.85 28.64
C ARG A 100 2.05 -14.58 27.80
N ALA A 101 2.10 -13.46 27.09
CA ALA A 101 3.27 -13.06 26.30
C ALA A 101 4.50 -12.84 27.20
N THR A 102 4.34 -12.14 28.31
CA THR A 102 5.41 -11.91 29.31
C THR A 102 5.97 -13.22 29.85
N ASN A 103 5.10 -14.19 30.16
CA ASN A 103 5.54 -15.50 30.64
C ASN A 103 6.31 -16.29 29.57
N LEU A 104 5.89 -16.23 28.30
CA LEU A 104 6.63 -16.84 27.18
C LEU A 104 8.00 -16.22 26.97
N LEU A 105 8.17 -14.95 27.35
CA LEU A 105 9.43 -14.22 27.28
C LEU A 105 10.27 -14.33 28.57
N GLU A 106 9.88 -15.20 29.50
CA GLU A 106 10.55 -15.43 30.78
C GLU A 106 10.65 -14.16 31.64
N GLY A 107 9.62 -13.31 31.59
CA GLY A 107 9.57 -12.06 32.37
C GLY A 107 10.35 -10.90 31.77
N ARG A 108 10.97 -11.07 30.59
CA ARG A 108 11.59 -9.95 29.85
C ARG A 108 10.50 -8.96 29.44
N ARG A 109 10.79 -7.67 29.65
CA ARG A 109 9.95 -6.58 29.16
C ARG A 109 10.04 -6.51 27.64
N PHE A 110 8.94 -6.12 27.01
CA PHE A 110 8.85 -5.87 25.58
C PHE A 110 7.95 -4.67 25.34
N ASP A 111 8.26 -3.90 24.31
CA ASP A 111 7.44 -2.77 23.89
C ASP A 111 6.27 -3.26 23.01
N LEU A 112 5.21 -2.46 22.96
CA LEU A 112 4.01 -2.66 22.17
C LEU A 112 3.95 -1.58 21.10
N VAL A 113 3.69 -1.97 19.86
CA VAL A 113 3.36 -1.01 18.81
C VAL A 113 1.87 -1.07 18.56
N CYS A 114 1.21 0.06 18.77
CA CYS A 114 -0.24 0.19 18.63
C CYS A 114 -0.56 0.89 17.31
N GLU A 115 -1.48 0.30 16.54
CA GLU A 115 -1.89 0.78 15.22
C GLU A 115 -3.41 0.74 15.11
N PRO A 116 -4.06 1.74 14.47
CA PRO A 116 -5.49 1.63 14.17
C PRO A 116 -5.75 0.46 13.24
N LYS A 117 -6.69 -0.41 13.62
CA LYS A 117 -7.09 -1.54 12.78
C LYS A 117 -7.97 -1.04 11.63
N VAL A 118 -7.34 -0.84 10.47
CA VAL A 118 -8.03 -0.40 9.24
C VAL A 118 -9.02 -1.48 8.78
N ASP A 119 -10.25 -1.07 8.44
CA ASP A 119 -11.28 -1.99 7.93
C ASP A 119 -11.30 -2.00 6.40
N GLY A 120 -10.45 -2.85 5.81
CA GLY A 120 -10.28 -2.94 4.37
C GLY A 120 -10.04 -4.37 3.88
N LEU A 121 -9.16 -4.51 2.90
CA LEU A 121 -8.70 -5.77 2.35
C LEU A 121 -7.19 -5.91 2.52
N ALA A 122 -6.77 -6.92 3.27
CA ALA A 122 -5.36 -7.27 3.42
C ALA A 122 -4.75 -7.73 2.08
N VAL A 123 -3.58 -7.18 1.77
CA VAL A 123 -2.79 -7.47 0.57
C VAL A 123 -1.31 -7.65 0.89
N ALA A 124 -0.62 -8.39 0.04
CA ALA A 124 0.83 -8.52 0.01
C ALA A 124 1.39 -7.91 -1.29
N LEU A 125 2.50 -7.20 -1.20
CA LEU A 125 3.20 -6.56 -2.32
C LEU A 125 4.65 -7.03 -2.31
N THR A 126 5.05 -7.82 -3.31
CA THR A 126 6.42 -8.29 -3.51
C THR A 126 7.16 -7.37 -4.46
N TYR A 127 8.28 -6.85 -4.00
CA TYR A 127 9.23 -6.06 -4.79
C TYR A 127 10.46 -6.91 -5.10
N VAL A 128 10.96 -6.80 -6.33
CA VAL A 128 12.20 -7.43 -6.80
C VAL A 128 13.04 -6.38 -7.51
N ASP A 129 14.30 -6.24 -7.12
CA ASP A 129 15.25 -5.24 -7.62
C ASP A 129 14.67 -3.81 -7.61
N GLY A 130 13.91 -3.53 -6.54
CA GLY A 130 13.24 -2.25 -6.33
C GLY A 130 11.94 -2.06 -7.11
N LEU A 131 11.45 -3.02 -7.90
CA LEU A 131 10.23 -2.91 -8.70
C LEU A 131 9.07 -3.73 -8.10
N LEU A 132 7.85 -3.19 -8.14
CA LEU A 132 6.66 -3.95 -7.78
C LEU A 132 6.39 -5.04 -8.83
N VAL A 133 6.58 -6.30 -8.46
CA VAL A 133 6.41 -7.47 -9.35
C VAL A 133 5.11 -8.21 -9.11
N THR A 134 4.74 -8.41 -7.84
CA THR A 134 3.53 -9.17 -7.49
C THR A 134 2.72 -8.44 -6.43
N GLY A 135 1.42 -8.37 -6.66
CA GLY A 135 0.43 -7.91 -5.71
C GLY A 135 -0.66 -8.96 -5.53
N ALA A 136 -0.89 -9.40 -4.30
CA ALA A 136 -1.82 -10.48 -4.01
C ALA A 136 -2.78 -10.15 -2.87
N THR A 137 -4.02 -10.64 -2.95
CA THR A 137 -4.94 -10.62 -1.80
C THR A 137 -4.46 -11.59 -0.72
N ARG A 138 -4.90 -11.39 0.53
CA ARG A 138 -4.67 -12.37 1.58
C ARG A 138 -5.21 -13.77 1.25
N GLY A 139 -6.42 -13.83 0.67
CA GLY A 139 -7.15 -15.08 0.46
C GLY A 139 -7.33 -15.89 1.76
N ASP A 140 -6.89 -17.14 1.76
CA ASP A 140 -6.95 -18.03 2.95
C ASP A 140 -5.74 -17.87 3.90
N GLY A 141 -4.82 -16.98 3.57
CA GLY A 141 -3.57 -16.75 4.29
C GLY A 141 -2.37 -17.50 3.68
N TYR A 142 -2.58 -18.55 2.90
CA TYR A 142 -1.53 -19.29 2.19
C TYR A 142 -1.56 -18.99 0.69
N ARG A 143 -2.76 -18.80 0.15
CA ARG A 143 -3.00 -18.52 -1.27
C ARG A 143 -3.90 -17.30 -1.42
N GLY A 144 -3.49 -16.41 -2.30
CA GLY A 144 -4.20 -15.20 -2.69
C GLY A 144 -4.54 -15.16 -4.18
N GLU A 145 -5.30 -14.16 -4.56
CA GLU A 145 -5.54 -13.80 -5.96
C GLU A 145 -4.48 -12.82 -6.43
N ASN A 146 -3.90 -13.03 -7.62
CA ASN A 146 -3.02 -12.07 -8.26
C ASN A 146 -3.82 -10.86 -8.73
N ILE A 147 -3.72 -9.75 -8.00
CA ILE A 147 -4.37 -8.48 -8.28
C ILE A 147 -3.33 -7.38 -8.55
N THR A 148 -2.16 -7.75 -9.07
CA THR A 148 -1.02 -6.83 -9.28
C THR A 148 -1.43 -5.61 -10.11
N GLN A 149 -2.18 -5.82 -11.20
CA GLN A 149 -2.62 -4.72 -12.07
C GLN A 149 -3.55 -3.76 -11.35
N ASN A 150 -4.44 -4.25 -10.48
CA ASN A 150 -5.33 -3.43 -9.69
C ASN A 150 -4.56 -2.61 -8.65
N LEU A 151 -3.61 -3.23 -7.94
CA LEU A 151 -2.81 -2.54 -6.92
C LEU A 151 -1.92 -1.46 -7.52
N ARG A 152 -1.38 -1.65 -8.74
CA ARG A 152 -0.61 -0.62 -9.46
C ARG A 152 -1.39 0.68 -9.69
N THR A 153 -2.72 0.61 -9.71
CA THR A 153 -3.59 1.80 -9.88
C THR A 153 -3.70 2.66 -8.62
N ILE A 154 -3.40 2.10 -7.44
CA ILE A 154 -3.47 2.81 -6.16
C ILE A 154 -2.25 3.74 -6.06
N ARG A 155 -2.50 5.05 -5.98
CA ARG A 155 -1.46 6.08 -6.12
C ARG A 155 -0.45 6.12 -4.98
N SER A 156 -0.87 5.74 -3.78
CA SER A 156 -0.01 5.61 -2.59
C SER A 156 0.88 4.36 -2.62
N ILE A 157 0.68 3.42 -3.57
CA ILE A 157 1.59 2.30 -3.79
C ILE A 157 2.72 2.77 -4.73
N PRO A 158 3.99 2.76 -4.28
CA PRO A 158 5.12 3.04 -5.14
C PRO A 158 5.28 1.91 -6.18
N LEU A 159 5.48 2.25 -7.46
CA LEU A 159 5.80 1.24 -8.47
C LEU A 159 7.27 0.79 -8.40
N SER A 160 8.13 1.68 -7.91
CA SER A 160 9.52 1.40 -7.59
C SER A 160 9.93 2.05 -6.27
N VAL A 161 10.88 1.42 -5.59
CA VAL A 161 11.44 1.86 -4.30
C VAL A 161 12.93 2.20 -4.46
N PRO A 162 13.55 2.92 -3.50
CA PRO A 162 14.96 3.26 -3.55
C PRO A 162 15.88 2.04 -3.69
N LYS A 163 17.06 2.23 -4.29
CA LYS A 163 18.04 1.14 -4.55
C LYS A 163 18.61 0.53 -3.27
N GLU A 164 18.46 1.23 -2.15
CA GLU A 164 18.82 0.76 -0.82
C GLU A 164 17.83 -0.28 -0.28
N ALA A 165 16.67 -0.49 -0.92
CA ALA A 165 15.78 -1.58 -0.57
C ALA A 165 16.45 -2.95 -0.79
N PRO A 166 16.01 -4.01 -0.09
CA PRO A 166 16.51 -5.35 -0.32
C PRO A 166 16.24 -5.81 -1.76
N PRO A 167 17.09 -6.68 -2.34
CA PRO A 167 16.90 -7.19 -3.70
C PRO A 167 15.55 -7.87 -3.89
N LYS A 168 14.99 -8.48 -2.83
CA LYS A 168 13.62 -8.98 -2.84
C LYS A 168 13.01 -8.88 -1.46
N PHE A 169 11.80 -8.35 -1.37
CA PHE A 169 11.06 -8.26 -0.12
C PHE A 169 9.56 -8.15 -0.35
N GLU A 170 8.77 -8.53 0.65
CA GLU A 170 7.33 -8.37 0.68
C GLU A 170 6.92 -7.34 1.72
N VAL A 171 5.99 -6.44 1.39
CA VAL A 171 5.28 -5.62 2.38
C VAL A 171 3.81 -6.01 2.44
N ARG A 172 3.23 -5.92 3.63
CA ARG A 172 1.84 -6.27 3.91
C ARG A 172 1.08 -5.02 4.32
N GLY A 173 -0.12 -4.87 3.76
CA GLY A 173 -0.93 -3.67 3.98
C GLY A 173 -2.41 -3.94 3.88
N GLU A 174 -3.19 -2.92 4.22
CA GLU A 174 -4.64 -2.93 4.14
C GLU A 174 -5.08 -1.90 3.09
N VAL A 175 -5.65 -2.38 1.98
CA VAL A 175 -6.30 -1.51 0.99
C VAL A 175 -7.67 -1.12 1.53
N TYR A 176 -7.95 0.18 1.57
CA TYR A 176 -9.18 0.71 2.14
C TYR A 176 -9.80 1.78 1.23
N LEU A 177 -11.03 2.14 1.54
CA LEU A 177 -11.76 3.22 0.88
C LEU A 177 -12.05 4.30 1.91
N PRO A 178 -11.44 5.51 1.80
CA PRO A 178 -11.73 6.62 2.70
C PRO A 178 -13.23 6.94 2.73
N LYS A 179 -13.74 7.38 3.89
CA LYS A 179 -15.18 7.65 4.09
C LYS A 179 -15.77 8.60 3.04
N GLU A 180 -15.04 9.65 2.69
CA GLU A 180 -15.47 10.61 1.67
C GLU A 180 -15.51 9.97 0.27
N GLY A 181 -14.48 9.19 -0.08
CA GLY A 181 -14.41 8.44 -1.33
C GLY A 181 -15.55 7.42 -1.45
N PHE A 182 -15.88 6.74 -0.36
CA PHE A 182 -17.03 5.84 -0.25
C PHE A 182 -18.36 6.55 -0.50
N ARG A 183 -18.56 7.72 0.13
CA ARG A 183 -19.78 8.52 -0.07
C ARG A 183 -19.93 8.92 -1.54
N LYS A 184 -18.89 9.52 -2.14
CA LYS A 184 -18.88 9.93 -3.56
C LYS A 184 -19.10 8.74 -4.51
N LEU A 185 -18.55 7.58 -4.17
CA LEU A 185 -18.76 6.34 -4.94
C LEU A 185 -20.24 5.90 -4.91
N ASN A 186 -20.87 5.92 -3.74
CA ASN A 186 -22.28 5.53 -3.61
C ASN A 186 -23.23 6.55 -4.25
N GLU A 187 -22.93 7.85 -4.17
CA GLU A 187 -23.68 8.92 -4.87
C GLU A 187 -23.72 8.64 -6.38
N ARG A 188 -22.56 8.44 -7.01
CA ARG A 188 -22.47 8.11 -8.45
C ARG A 188 -23.22 6.83 -8.82
N ARG A 189 -23.10 5.79 -7.99
CA ARG A 189 -23.81 4.52 -8.24
C ARG A 189 -25.32 4.69 -8.18
N ALA A 190 -25.83 5.49 -7.24
CA ALA A 190 -27.25 5.78 -7.15
C ALA A 190 -27.75 6.58 -8.35
N GLU A 191 -26.97 7.56 -8.83
CA GLU A 191 -27.25 8.31 -10.07
C GLU A 191 -27.30 7.40 -11.31
N GLU A 192 -26.43 6.39 -11.36
CA GLU A 192 -26.39 5.37 -12.42
C GLU A 192 -27.46 4.27 -12.25
N GLY A 193 -28.30 4.31 -11.21
CA GLY A 193 -29.29 3.28 -10.91
C GLY A 193 -28.71 1.93 -10.46
N LEU A 194 -27.45 1.90 -10.04
CA LEU A 194 -26.75 0.72 -9.56
C LEU A 194 -26.92 0.52 -8.04
N PRO A 195 -26.87 -0.73 -7.54
CA PRO A 195 -26.88 -0.99 -6.11
C PRO A 195 -25.72 -0.32 -5.38
N VAL A 196 -26.00 0.39 -4.30
CA VAL A 196 -24.98 1.01 -3.43
C VAL A 196 -24.25 -0.04 -2.59
N PHE A 197 -23.02 0.27 -2.20
CA PHE A 197 -22.27 -0.58 -1.27
C PHE A 197 -22.74 -0.35 0.17
N ALA A 198 -22.83 -1.44 0.94
CA ALA A 198 -23.29 -1.39 2.33
C ALA A 198 -22.27 -0.74 3.29
N ASN A 199 -20.97 -0.95 3.07
CA ASN A 199 -19.91 -0.39 3.91
C ASN A 199 -18.61 -0.18 3.10
N PRO A 200 -17.66 0.64 3.61
CA PRO A 200 -16.39 0.92 2.93
C PRO A 200 -15.55 -0.33 2.69
N ARG A 201 -15.53 -1.30 3.61
CA ARG A 201 -14.80 -2.56 3.48
C ARG A 201 -15.21 -3.34 2.22
N ASN A 202 -16.51 -3.56 2.05
CA ASN A 202 -17.07 -4.27 0.89
C ASN A 202 -16.83 -3.48 -0.40
N ALA A 203 -16.94 -2.15 -0.33
CA ALA A 203 -16.64 -1.29 -1.46
C ALA A 203 -15.16 -1.37 -1.86
N ALA A 204 -14.23 -1.38 -0.90
CA ALA A 204 -12.79 -1.52 -1.15
C ALA A 204 -12.47 -2.89 -1.76
N ALA A 205 -12.95 -3.97 -1.13
CA ALA A 205 -12.73 -5.34 -1.60
C ALA A 205 -13.30 -5.58 -3.00
N GLY A 206 -14.50 -5.07 -3.29
CA GLY A 206 -15.09 -5.16 -4.64
C GLY A 206 -14.36 -4.28 -5.66
N SER A 207 -13.89 -3.10 -5.24
CA SER A 207 -13.18 -2.15 -6.10
C SER A 207 -11.81 -2.64 -6.56
N VAL A 208 -11.06 -3.30 -5.67
CA VAL A 208 -9.71 -3.80 -5.97
C VAL A 208 -9.72 -5.13 -6.73
N ARG A 209 -10.85 -5.85 -6.74
CA ARG A 209 -11.04 -7.13 -7.44
C ARG A 209 -11.83 -6.99 -8.75
N GLN A 210 -11.63 -5.88 -9.47
CA GLN A 210 -12.22 -5.69 -10.80
C GLN A 210 -11.34 -6.36 -11.86
N LEU A 211 -11.94 -7.16 -12.74
CA LEU A 211 -11.20 -7.82 -13.84
C LEU A 211 -10.56 -6.80 -14.81
N ASP A 212 -11.18 -5.63 -14.95
CA ASP A 212 -10.61 -4.47 -15.64
C ASP A 212 -10.01 -3.49 -14.62
N SER A 213 -8.68 -3.39 -14.60
CA SER A 213 -7.94 -2.48 -13.71
C SER A 213 -8.28 -1.00 -13.96
N SER A 214 -8.75 -0.63 -15.16
CA SER A 214 -9.20 0.73 -15.46
C SER A 214 -10.44 1.13 -14.64
N ILE A 215 -11.25 0.16 -14.22
CA ILE A 215 -12.37 0.38 -13.30
C ILE A 215 -11.82 0.64 -11.90
N THR A 216 -10.86 -0.17 -11.42
CA THR A 216 -10.20 0.04 -10.12
C THR A 216 -9.55 1.42 -10.04
N ALA A 217 -8.89 1.87 -11.10
CA ALA A 217 -8.23 3.17 -11.15
C ALA A 217 -9.18 4.38 -10.97
N ARG A 218 -10.49 4.19 -11.21
CA ARG A 218 -11.52 5.23 -10.97
C ARG A 218 -12.08 5.20 -9.54
N ARG A 219 -11.70 4.20 -8.74
CA ARG A 219 -12.13 4.05 -7.35
C ARG A 219 -11.11 4.78 -6.46
N PRO A 220 -11.55 5.58 -5.49
CA PRO A 220 -10.64 6.35 -4.63
C PRO A 220 -10.03 5.46 -3.54
N LEU A 221 -9.37 4.37 -3.94
CA LEU A 221 -8.69 3.43 -3.04
C LEU A 221 -7.40 4.03 -2.51
N ASP A 222 -7.04 3.64 -1.30
CA ASP A 222 -5.79 3.97 -0.65
C ASP A 222 -5.27 2.76 0.14
N ILE A 223 -4.03 2.83 0.64
CA ILE A 223 -3.40 1.74 1.39
C ILE A 223 -2.65 2.28 2.61
N PHE A 224 -2.67 1.51 3.69
CA PHE A 224 -1.65 1.61 4.74
C PHE A 224 -0.87 0.31 4.80
N ILE A 225 0.46 0.41 4.80
CA ILE A 225 1.36 -0.71 5.10
C ILE A 225 1.43 -0.86 6.62
N TYR A 226 1.33 -2.11 7.09
CA TYR A 226 1.35 -2.46 8.52
C TYR A 226 2.40 -3.52 8.85
N GLY A 227 3.14 -4.03 7.87
CA GLY A 227 4.09 -5.10 8.15
C GLY A 227 5.06 -5.42 7.03
N LEU A 228 6.15 -6.07 7.43
CA LEU A 228 7.17 -6.63 6.56
C LEU A 228 6.99 -8.15 6.52
N GLY A 229 6.97 -8.70 5.31
CA GLY A 229 7.00 -10.14 5.07
C GLY A 229 8.44 -10.64 4.86
N PRO A 230 8.63 -11.72 4.08
CA PRO A 230 9.96 -12.25 3.79
C PRO A 230 10.87 -11.25 3.08
N VAL A 231 12.16 -11.27 3.43
CA VAL A 231 13.22 -10.41 2.88
C VAL A 231 14.44 -11.24 2.52
N GLU A 232 15.01 -10.99 1.34
CA GLU A 232 16.23 -11.64 0.86
C GLU A 232 17.41 -10.65 0.83
N GLY A 233 18.61 -11.12 1.19
CA GLY A 233 19.86 -10.43 0.88
C GLY A 233 20.18 -9.16 1.67
N LYS A 234 19.40 -8.80 2.70
CA LYS A 234 19.67 -7.64 3.55
C LYS A 234 19.15 -7.81 4.98
N ALA A 235 19.91 -7.33 5.96
CA ALA A 235 19.44 -7.21 7.33
C ALA A 235 18.33 -6.16 7.43
N VAL A 236 17.32 -6.45 8.23
CA VAL A 236 16.18 -5.56 8.52
C VAL A 236 16.23 -5.15 9.98
N PRO A 237 15.54 -4.07 10.38
CA PRO A 237 15.50 -3.68 11.79
C PRO A 237 14.91 -4.77 12.69
N ASP A 238 15.31 -4.77 13.96
CA ASP A 238 15.00 -5.84 14.91
C ASP A 238 13.64 -5.69 15.60
N SER A 239 13.01 -4.52 15.49
CA SER A 239 11.70 -4.22 16.09
C SER A 239 10.66 -3.81 15.06
N HIS A 240 9.39 -4.13 15.35
CA HIS A 240 8.27 -3.71 14.49
C HIS A 240 8.22 -2.20 14.30
N TRP A 241 8.47 -1.41 15.36
CA TRP A 241 8.51 0.05 15.27
C TRP A 241 9.56 0.54 14.26
N GLU A 242 10.79 0.03 14.36
CA GLU A 242 11.86 0.41 13.44
C GLU A 242 11.60 -0.08 12.02
N ILE A 243 10.97 -1.25 11.85
CA ILE A 243 10.50 -1.74 10.54
C ILE A 243 9.51 -0.74 9.93
N MET A 244 8.53 -0.26 10.69
CA MET A 244 7.56 0.70 10.18
C MET A 244 8.20 2.04 9.80
N GLN A 245 9.16 2.54 10.59
CA GLN A 245 9.92 3.75 10.24
C GLN A 245 10.80 3.53 9.00
N TRP A 246 11.40 2.35 8.88
CA TRP A 246 12.21 1.99 7.72
C TRP A 246 11.36 1.90 6.45
N LEU A 247 10.21 1.23 6.49
CA LEU A 247 9.26 1.18 5.37
C LEU A 247 8.78 2.58 4.96
N LYS A 248 8.51 3.45 5.94
CA LYS A 248 8.19 4.87 5.66
C LYS A 248 9.33 5.56 4.91
N SER A 249 10.58 5.32 5.28
CA SER A 249 11.77 5.87 4.61
C SER A 249 11.96 5.36 3.17
N LEU A 250 11.43 4.18 2.84
CA LEU A 250 11.42 3.61 1.49
C LEU A 250 10.28 4.14 0.60
N GLY A 251 9.41 4.99 1.14
CA GLY A 251 8.31 5.61 0.40
C GLY A 251 6.94 4.98 0.64
N PHE A 252 6.81 4.02 1.56
CA PHE A 252 5.52 3.42 1.88
C PHE A 252 4.66 4.29 2.78
N LYS A 253 3.35 4.25 2.55
CA LYS A 253 2.36 4.93 3.40
C LYS A 253 2.10 4.11 4.65
N ILE A 254 2.54 4.63 5.79
CA ILE A 254 2.26 4.08 7.13
C ILE A 254 1.14 4.90 7.76
N ASN A 255 0.31 4.27 8.59
CA ASN A 255 -0.71 4.99 9.34
C ASN A 255 -0.03 6.03 10.26
N PRO A 256 -0.37 7.34 10.16
CA PRO A 256 0.27 8.38 10.96
C PRO A 256 0.00 8.24 12.47
N ASP A 257 -1.02 7.49 12.85
CA ASP A 257 -1.45 7.28 14.23
C ASP A 257 -0.76 6.09 14.92
N ILE A 258 0.25 5.48 14.29
CA ILE A 258 1.06 4.44 14.92
C ILE A 258 1.79 4.97 16.17
N ALA A 259 1.73 4.22 17.28
CA ALA A 259 2.33 4.61 18.55
C ALA A 259 3.20 3.50 19.15
N LEU A 260 4.37 3.87 19.69
CA LEU A 260 5.21 2.98 20.50
C LEU A 260 4.84 3.14 21.98
N CYS A 261 4.30 2.09 22.58
CA CYS A 261 3.89 2.01 23.97
C CYS A 261 4.84 1.07 24.73
N ARG A 262 5.42 1.51 25.84
CA ARG A 262 6.36 0.74 26.66
C ARG A 262 5.68 -0.15 27.70
N THR A 263 4.39 0.03 27.90
CA THR A 263 3.59 -0.71 28.87
C THR A 263 2.21 -1.02 28.33
N ILE A 264 1.54 -2.01 28.91
CA ILE A 264 0.14 -2.31 28.60
C ILE A 264 -0.80 -1.15 28.95
N ASP A 265 -0.48 -0.37 29.98
CA ASP A 265 -1.31 0.75 30.40
C ASP A 265 -1.20 1.92 29.40
N GLU A 266 -0.02 2.16 28.84
CA GLU A 266 0.16 3.08 27.69
C GLU A 266 -0.62 2.60 26.45
N ALA A 267 -0.63 1.29 26.19
CA ALA A 267 -1.41 0.73 25.08
C ALA A 267 -2.94 0.84 25.30
N GLU A 268 -3.40 0.69 26.55
CA GLU A 268 -4.80 0.92 26.92
C GLU A 268 -5.18 2.40 26.81
N GLU A 269 -4.30 3.32 27.23
CA GLU A 269 -4.50 4.76 27.07
C GLU A 269 -4.59 5.14 25.59
N TYR A 270 -3.69 4.60 24.76
CA TYR A 270 -3.77 4.73 23.31
C TYR A 270 -5.13 4.25 22.78
N HIS A 271 -5.56 3.04 23.15
CA HIS A 271 -6.83 2.47 22.71
C HIS A 271 -8.02 3.35 23.12
N ARG A 272 -8.04 3.86 24.35
CA ARG A 272 -9.08 4.78 24.86
C ARG A 272 -9.15 6.10 24.10
N GLY A 273 -8.03 6.56 23.51
CA GLY A 273 -8.03 7.74 22.64
C GLY A 273 -8.83 7.55 21.34
N TRP A 274 -9.14 6.32 20.96
CA TRP A 274 -9.83 5.96 19.71
C TRP A 274 -11.31 5.58 19.88
N VAL A 275 -11.77 5.29 21.10
CA VAL A 275 -13.12 4.75 21.39
C VAL A 275 -14.03 5.73 22.11
#